data_AF-A0A3M2DRE1-F1
#
_entry.id   AF-A0A3M2DRE1-F1
#
_cell.length_a   1.000
_cell.length_b   1.000
_cell.length_c   1.000
_cell.angle_alpha   90.00
_cell.angle_beta   90.00
_cell.angle_gamma   90.00
#
_symmetry.space_group_name_H-M   'P 1'
#
loop_
_entity.id
_entity.type
_entity.pdbx_description
1 polymer ?
#
loop_
_entity_poly.entity_id
_entity_poly.type
_entity_poly.pdbx_seq_one_letter_code
_entity_poly.pdbx_strand_id
1 'polypeptide(L)'
;MIDADTIAAVATPAGSGAVGVIRVSGPRAVAIAAGLVGRAPEGLPDRRVVYGVARDPRSGERLDEVLVVAMRAPRSYTGEDVAEVHGHGGAANMARLFRAVLAAGARAAEPGEFTRRAFENGRMDLTRAEAVADVIAATSERALRAAQAQLEGAVGRVVVALRREALDLLAEVEADIDFPDEGLELSGAAELGARAAELGRRVQALADSYGTGRALFEGVTVAIVGPVNAGKSSLLNALVGRERAIVTAEPGTTRDCVEEQVVWDGVRVTLVDTAGER
;
A
#
# COMPACT_ATOMS: atom_id res chain seq x y z
N MET A 1 11.80 -17.08 -16.96
CA MET A 1 12.19 -15.67 -17.14
C MET A 1 11.07 -15.00 -17.89
N ILE A 2 10.19 -14.29 -17.18
CA ILE A 2 9.13 -13.51 -17.81
C ILE A 2 9.86 -12.37 -18.54
N ASP A 3 9.60 -12.24 -19.84
CA ASP A 3 10.07 -11.12 -20.66
C ASP A 3 9.44 -9.85 -20.08
N ALA A 4 10.14 -9.21 -19.13
CA ALA A 4 9.55 -8.20 -18.28
C ALA A 4 9.37 -6.90 -19.08
N ASP A 5 8.11 -6.57 -19.37
CA ASP A 5 7.77 -5.26 -19.91
C ASP A 5 8.16 -4.14 -18.94
N THR A 6 8.30 -2.92 -19.46
CA THR A 6 8.59 -1.74 -18.65
C THR A 6 7.31 -0.93 -18.46
N ILE A 7 6.95 -0.66 -17.22
CA ILE A 7 5.73 0.07 -16.86
C ILE A 7 6.02 1.49 -16.41
N ALA A 8 5.03 2.36 -16.55
CA ALA A 8 5.08 3.72 -16.04
C ALA A 8 3.72 4.19 -15.50
N ALA A 9 3.76 5.08 -14.51
CA ALA A 9 2.58 5.82 -14.04
C ALA A 9 2.98 7.16 -13.43
N VAL A 10 2.03 8.09 -13.33
CA VAL A 10 2.15 9.27 -12.47
C VAL A 10 2.03 8.80 -11.02
N ALA A 11 3.06 9.04 -10.21
CA ALA A 11 3.18 8.55 -8.84
C ALA A 11 2.71 9.56 -7.78
N THR A 12 2.40 10.79 -8.19
CA THR A 12 1.84 11.84 -7.34
C THR A 12 0.32 11.94 -7.50
N PRO A 13 -0.42 12.41 -6.47
CA PRO A 13 -1.86 12.63 -6.57
C PRO A 13 -2.26 13.50 -7.77
N ALA A 14 -3.46 13.29 -8.30
CA ALA A 14 -4.03 14.14 -9.33
C ALA A 14 -4.28 15.56 -8.79
N GLY A 15 -4.10 16.56 -9.65
CA GLY A 15 -4.32 17.97 -9.31
C GLY A 15 -3.17 18.86 -9.74
N SER A 16 -3.07 20.02 -9.07
CA SER A 16 -1.99 20.98 -9.27
C SER A 16 -1.05 20.97 -8.07
N GLY A 17 0.20 20.59 -8.30
CA GLY A 17 1.28 20.66 -7.32
C GLY A 17 2.52 21.33 -7.90
N ALA A 18 3.44 21.75 -7.05
CA ALA A 18 4.73 22.30 -7.50
C ALA A 18 5.53 21.26 -8.29
N VAL A 19 5.49 20.00 -7.85
CA VAL A 19 6.20 18.88 -8.46
C VAL A 19 5.24 17.72 -8.72
N GLY A 20 5.38 17.09 -9.87
CA GLY A 20 4.75 15.81 -10.20
C GLY A 20 5.83 14.79 -10.56
N VAL A 21 5.59 13.53 -10.21
CA VAL A 21 6.56 12.45 -10.43
C VAL A 21 5.97 11.41 -11.38
N ILE A 22 6.72 11.04 -12.41
CA ILE A 22 6.45 9.84 -13.21
C ILE A 22 7.46 8.78 -12.81
N ARG A 23 6.95 7.63 -12.38
CA ARG A 23 7.78 6.46 -12.06
C ARG A 23 7.75 5.49 -13.21
N VAL A 24 8.91 4.93 -13.55
CA VAL A 24 9.11 3.90 -14.57
C VAL A 24 9.83 2.72 -13.94
N SER A 25 9.36 1.48 -14.16
CA SER A 25 9.96 0.25 -13.62
C SER A 25 10.08 -0.82 -14.70
N GLY A 26 11.20 -1.52 -14.73
CA GLY A 26 11.48 -2.61 -15.66
C GLY A 26 12.80 -2.42 -16.41
N PRO A 27 13.16 -3.36 -17.31
CA PRO A 27 14.50 -3.42 -17.91
C PRO A 27 14.88 -2.20 -18.76
N ARG A 28 13.89 -1.42 -19.24
CA ARG A 28 14.14 -0.20 -20.01
C ARG A 28 13.96 1.09 -19.21
N ALA A 29 13.70 1.02 -17.90
CA ALA A 29 13.38 2.21 -17.10
C ALA A 29 14.46 3.30 -17.16
N VAL A 30 15.72 2.92 -16.95
CA VAL A 30 16.85 3.86 -17.00
C VAL A 30 17.07 4.39 -18.41
N ALA A 31 16.93 3.54 -19.44
CA ALA A 31 17.11 3.94 -20.84
C ALA A 31 16.04 4.93 -21.30
N ILE A 32 14.77 4.71 -20.93
CA ILE A 32 13.66 5.62 -21.22
C ILE A 32 13.90 6.97 -20.56
N ALA A 33 14.22 6.99 -19.27
CA ALA A 33 14.45 8.22 -18.54
C ALA A 33 15.67 9.00 -19.05
N ALA A 34 16.76 8.31 -19.40
CA ALA A 34 17.95 8.93 -19.99
C ALA A 34 17.66 9.54 -21.36
N GLY A 35 16.94 8.81 -22.22
CA GLY A 35 16.55 9.25 -23.55
C GLY A 35 15.70 10.53 -23.53
N LEU A 36 14.77 10.66 -22.57
CA LEU A 36 13.95 11.87 -22.42
C LEU A 36 14.77 13.14 -22.22
N VAL A 37 15.92 13.05 -21.57
CA VAL A 37 16.83 14.19 -21.31
C VAL A 37 18.05 14.19 -22.24
N GLY A 38 18.01 13.43 -23.33
CA GLY A 38 19.07 13.38 -24.35
C GLY A 38 20.38 12.76 -23.87
N ARG A 39 20.32 11.81 -22.94
CA ARG A 39 21.49 11.11 -22.37
C ARG A 39 21.45 9.61 -22.70
N ALA A 40 22.63 8.99 -22.68
CA ALA A 40 22.75 7.55 -22.60
C ALA A 40 22.47 7.04 -21.16
N PRO A 41 22.09 5.77 -20.95
CA PRO A 41 21.80 5.21 -19.62
C PRO A 41 22.94 5.41 -18.59
N GLU A 42 24.18 5.38 -19.03
CA GLU A 42 25.39 5.62 -18.23
C GLU A 42 25.47 7.05 -17.71
N GLY A 43 24.82 7.98 -18.42
CA GLY A 43 24.68 9.39 -18.05
C GLY A 43 23.69 9.65 -16.90
N LEU A 44 23.01 8.61 -16.40
CA LEU A 44 22.19 8.63 -15.19
C LEU A 44 22.83 7.74 -14.10
N PRO A 45 23.70 8.29 -13.24
CA PRO A 45 24.33 7.51 -12.17
C PRO A 45 23.30 6.98 -11.17
N ASP A 46 23.60 5.82 -10.58
CA ASP A 46 22.71 5.17 -9.61
C ASP A 46 22.51 6.05 -8.37
N ARG A 47 21.25 6.29 -8.00
CA ARG A 47 20.81 7.13 -6.88
C ARG A 47 21.39 8.54 -6.87
N ARG A 48 21.61 9.13 -8.05
CA ARG A 48 21.94 10.54 -8.19
C ARG A 48 20.89 11.29 -8.98
N VAL A 49 20.58 12.49 -8.53
CA VAL A 49 19.70 13.41 -9.23
C VAL A 49 20.45 14.03 -10.39
N VAL A 50 19.83 14.01 -11.57
CA VAL A 50 20.34 14.63 -12.79
C VAL A 50 19.33 15.64 -13.29
N TYR A 51 19.77 16.88 -13.49
CA TYR A 51 18.98 17.90 -14.15
C TYR A 51 19.04 17.73 -15.68
N GLY A 52 17.91 17.97 -16.35
CA GLY A 52 17.82 17.97 -17.80
C GLY A 52 16.55 18.62 -18.33
N VAL A 53 16.48 18.74 -19.66
CA VAL A 53 15.28 19.20 -20.36
C VAL A 53 14.63 17.98 -21.00
N ALA A 54 13.43 17.62 -20.53
CA ALA A 54 12.65 16.55 -21.12
C ALA A 54 12.16 16.94 -22.52
N ARG A 55 12.29 16.02 -23.48
CA ARG A 55 11.85 16.19 -24.86
C ARG A 55 10.95 15.05 -25.31
N ASP A 56 10.02 15.35 -26.19
CA ASP A 56 9.22 14.33 -26.85
C ASP A 56 10.12 13.46 -27.75
N PRO A 57 10.12 12.13 -27.60
CA PRO A 57 11.03 11.25 -28.33
C PRO A 57 10.71 11.16 -29.83
N ARG A 58 9.52 11.57 -30.27
CA ARG A 58 9.11 11.54 -31.69
C ARG A 58 9.36 12.87 -32.38
N SER A 59 9.00 13.98 -31.74
CA SER A 59 9.07 15.32 -32.35
C SER A 59 10.33 16.11 -31.96
N GLY A 60 11.01 15.74 -30.87
CA GLY A 60 12.10 16.53 -30.28
C GLY A 60 11.63 17.81 -29.56
N GLU A 61 10.31 18.04 -29.50
CA GLU A 61 9.71 19.19 -28.84
C GLU A 61 10.14 19.24 -27.36
N ARG A 62 10.48 20.43 -26.87
CA ARG A 62 10.75 20.66 -25.45
C ARG A 62 9.46 20.50 -24.65
N LEU A 63 9.48 19.63 -23.64
CA LEU A 63 8.35 19.37 -22.76
C LEU A 63 8.46 20.20 -21.48
N ASP A 64 9.52 19.97 -20.69
CA ASP A 64 9.70 20.56 -19.36
C ASP A 64 11.18 20.54 -18.93
N GLU A 65 11.54 21.34 -17.94
CA GLU A 65 12.78 21.16 -17.16
C GLU A 65 12.51 20.18 -16.02
N VAL A 66 13.31 19.11 -15.93
CA VAL A 66 13.05 17.99 -15.03
C VAL A 66 14.29 17.61 -14.22
N LEU A 67 14.03 17.00 -13.08
CA LEU A 67 15.02 16.21 -12.36
C LEU A 67 14.75 14.73 -12.63
N VAL A 68 15.80 13.95 -12.88
CA VAL A 68 15.71 12.52 -13.13
C VAL A 68 16.57 11.79 -12.11
N VAL A 69 16.05 10.71 -11.53
CA VAL A 69 16.81 9.80 -10.67
C VAL A 69 16.66 8.38 -11.18
N ALA A 70 17.80 7.68 -11.33
CA ALA A 70 17.84 6.26 -11.64
C ALA A 70 18.16 5.47 -10.38
N MET A 71 17.47 4.37 -10.17
CA MET A 71 17.66 3.41 -9.06
C MET A 71 17.79 2.03 -9.69
N ARG A 72 19.02 1.53 -9.77
CA ARG A 72 19.30 0.23 -10.41
C ARG A 72 18.92 -0.93 -9.50
N ALA A 73 18.49 -2.03 -10.13
CA ALA A 73 18.25 -3.31 -9.50
C ALA A 73 19.49 -3.80 -8.72
N PRO A 74 19.31 -4.60 -7.65
CA PRO A 74 18.04 -4.96 -7.02
C PRO A 74 17.55 -3.92 -6.00
N ARG A 75 18.22 -2.78 -5.89
CA ARG A 75 18.07 -1.82 -4.77
C ARG A 75 17.05 -0.73 -5.09
N SER A 76 15.87 -1.11 -5.57
CA SER A 76 14.77 -0.20 -5.90
C SER A 76 13.49 -0.59 -5.17
N TYR A 77 12.40 0.15 -5.38
CA TYR A 77 11.09 -0.18 -4.81
C TYR A 77 10.57 -1.53 -5.32
N THR A 78 10.61 -1.76 -6.62
CA THR A 78 10.13 -2.98 -7.27
C THR A 78 11.14 -4.12 -7.27
N GLY A 79 12.41 -3.86 -6.95
CA GLY A 79 13.51 -4.81 -7.14
C GLY A 79 14.08 -4.81 -8.57
N GLU A 80 13.43 -4.11 -9.51
CA GLU A 80 13.90 -3.93 -10.89
C GLU A 80 14.72 -2.64 -11.04
N ASP A 81 15.17 -2.35 -12.26
CA ASP A 81 15.58 -0.99 -12.59
C ASP A 81 14.37 -0.06 -12.51
N VAL A 82 14.50 1.04 -11.77
CA VAL A 82 13.48 2.07 -11.62
C VAL A 82 14.09 3.41 -11.99
N ALA A 83 13.33 4.25 -12.69
CA ALA A 83 13.65 5.65 -12.87
C ALA A 83 12.46 6.52 -12.50
N GLU A 84 12.73 7.69 -11.95
CA GLU A 84 11.72 8.70 -11.70
C GLU A 84 12.05 10.00 -12.44
N VAL A 85 11.04 10.58 -13.07
CA VAL A 85 11.10 11.87 -13.75
C VAL A 85 10.23 12.86 -12.97
N HIS A 86 10.87 13.87 -12.41
CA HIS A 86 10.26 14.88 -11.55
C HIS A 86 10.15 16.18 -12.37
N GLY A 87 8.93 16.58 -12.70
CA GLY A 87 8.64 17.80 -13.46
C GLY A 87 7.64 18.69 -12.73
N HIS A 88 7.21 19.77 -13.38
CA HIS A 88 6.19 20.66 -12.84
C HIS A 88 4.84 19.93 -12.73
N GLY A 89 4.25 19.92 -11.54
CA GLY A 89 3.08 19.09 -11.17
C GLY A 89 1.73 19.55 -11.73
N GLY A 90 1.69 20.28 -12.83
CA GLY A 90 0.44 20.66 -13.50
C GLY A 90 -0.12 19.48 -14.32
N ALA A 91 -1.43 19.23 -14.23
CA ALA A 91 -2.09 18.09 -14.89
C ALA A 91 -1.76 17.97 -16.40
N ALA A 92 -1.79 19.09 -17.14
CA ALA A 92 -1.45 19.11 -18.56
C ALA A 92 0.02 18.75 -18.83
N ASN A 93 0.94 19.22 -17.99
CA ASN A 93 2.36 18.93 -18.11
C ASN A 93 2.64 17.45 -17.82
N MET A 94 2.08 16.93 -16.72
CA MET A 94 2.21 15.52 -16.36
C MET A 94 1.65 14.59 -17.44
N ALA A 95 0.52 14.95 -18.05
CA ALA A 95 -0.04 14.18 -19.18
C ALA A 95 0.85 14.21 -20.43
N ARG A 96 1.59 15.31 -20.69
CA ARG A 96 2.57 15.38 -21.79
C ARG A 96 3.80 14.53 -21.50
N LEU A 97 4.41 14.69 -20.33
CA LEU A 97 5.57 13.90 -19.90
C LEU A 97 5.23 12.40 -19.86
N PHE A 98 4.06 12.02 -19.37
CA PHE A 98 3.62 10.62 -19.32
C PHE A 98 3.45 10.02 -20.72
N ARG A 99 2.82 10.74 -21.65
CA ARG A 99 2.73 10.29 -23.05
C ARG A 99 4.11 10.13 -23.70
N ALA A 100 5.07 10.99 -23.40
CA ALA A 100 6.44 10.86 -23.90
C ALA A 100 7.14 9.60 -23.36
N VAL A 101 6.97 9.30 -22.07
CA VAL A 101 7.46 8.06 -21.44
C VAL A 101 6.85 6.81 -22.09
N LEU A 102 5.54 6.82 -22.35
CA LEU A 102 4.86 5.72 -23.06
C LEU A 102 5.36 5.58 -24.51
N ALA A 103 5.52 6.71 -25.21
CA ALA A 103 6.03 6.73 -26.58
C ALA A 103 7.48 6.23 -26.69
N ALA A 104 8.27 6.35 -25.61
CA ALA A 104 9.62 5.80 -25.50
C ALA A 104 9.66 4.28 -25.19
N GLY A 105 8.50 3.63 -25.02
CA GLY A 105 8.38 2.18 -24.92
C GLY A 105 7.91 1.66 -23.55
N ALA A 106 7.50 2.51 -22.62
CA ALA A 106 6.81 2.05 -21.42
C ALA A 106 5.33 1.74 -21.72
N ARG A 107 4.75 0.79 -21.00
CA ARG A 107 3.30 0.58 -20.90
C ARG A 107 2.75 1.33 -19.67
N ALA A 108 1.49 1.76 -19.71
CA ALA A 108 0.84 2.27 -18.51
C ALA A 108 0.67 1.15 -17.47
N ALA A 109 1.08 1.41 -16.22
CA ALA A 109 0.95 0.45 -15.13
C ALA A 109 -0.53 0.20 -14.76
N GLU A 110 -0.84 -1.02 -14.35
CA GLU A 110 -2.10 -1.38 -13.71
C GLU A 110 -2.17 -0.85 -12.25
N PRO A 111 -3.37 -0.73 -11.66
CA PRO A 111 -3.51 -0.40 -10.25
C PRO A 111 -2.71 -1.37 -9.36
N GLY A 112 -1.86 -0.81 -8.49
CA GLY A 112 -1.02 -1.60 -7.58
C GLY A 112 0.16 -2.34 -8.23
N GLU A 113 0.38 -2.23 -9.55
CA GLU A 113 1.35 -3.05 -10.26
C GLU A 113 2.79 -2.88 -9.75
N PHE A 114 3.20 -1.67 -9.35
CA PHE A 114 4.54 -1.46 -8.76
C PHE A 114 4.72 -2.24 -7.45
N THR A 115 3.70 -2.24 -6.58
CA THR A 115 3.75 -2.98 -5.31
C THR A 115 3.65 -4.49 -5.55
N ARG A 116 2.82 -4.92 -6.53
CA ARG A 116 2.75 -6.32 -6.99
C ARG A 116 4.13 -6.82 -7.42
N ARG A 117 4.85 -6.07 -8.27
CA ARG A 117 6.21 -6.43 -8.71
C ARG A 117 7.21 -6.47 -7.56
N ALA A 118 7.10 -5.55 -6.60
CA ALA A 118 7.94 -5.58 -5.40
C ALA A 118 7.74 -6.87 -4.58
N PHE A 119 6.49 -7.34 -4.46
CA PHE A 119 6.17 -8.62 -3.85
C PHE A 119 6.71 -9.80 -4.66
N GLU A 120 6.44 -9.85 -5.97
CA GLU A 120 6.89 -10.92 -6.88
C GLU A 120 8.43 -11.05 -6.92
N ASN A 121 9.15 -9.94 -6.81
CA ASN A 121 10.61 -9.92 -6.75
C ASN A 121 11.17 -10.15 -5.34
N GLY A 122 10.32 -10.53 -4.37
CA GLY A 122 10.74 -10.85 -3.01
C GLY A 122 11.24 -9.66 -2.19
N ARG A 123 10.97 -8.43 -2.62
CA ARG A 123 11.39 -7.23 -1.87
C ARG A 123 10.58 -7.03 -0.59
N MET A 124 9.34 -7.49 -0.61
CA MET A 124 8.39 -7.48 0.50
C MET A 124 7.49 -8.72 0.45
N ASP A 125 6.93 -9.12 1.58
CA ASP A 125 5.87 -10.13 1.63
C ASP A 125 4.48 -9.49 1.39
N LEU A 126 3.45 -10.32 1.28
CA LEU A 126 2.10 -9.86 0.99
C LEU A 126 1.53 -8.94 2.07
N THR A 127 1.80 -9.22 3.35
CA THR A 127 1.31 -8.40 4.47
C THR A 127 1.88 -6.99 4.43
N ARG A 128 3.14 -6.86 3.98
CA ARG A 128 3.80 -5.57 3.78
C ARG A 128 3.30 -4.86 2.51
N ALA A 129 2.98 -5.60 1.46
CA ALA A 129 2.39 -5.05 0.24
C ALA A 129 1.01 -4.43 0.49
N GLU A 130 0.15 -5.11 1.27
CA GLU A 130 -1.15 -4.59 1.70
C GLU A 130 -1.00 -3.32 2.56
N ALA A 131 -0.05 -3.33 3.50
CA ALA A 131 0.20 -2.20 4.38
C ALA A 131 0.61 -0.91 3.65
N VAL A 132 1.13 -0.99 2.41
CA VAL A 132 1.40 0.22 1.60
C VAL A 132 0.11 0.99 1.33
N ALA A 133 -0.98 0.28 0.97
CA ALA A 133 -2.26 0.91 0.74
C ALA A 133 -2.82 1.53 2.03
N ASP A 134 -2.67 0.82 3.16
CA ASP A 134 -3.12 1.28 4.47
C ASP A 134 -2.38 2.55 4.93
N VAL A 135 -1.06 2.64 4.71
CA VAL A 135 -0.28 3.85 5.00
C VAL A 135 -0.77 5.04 4.19
N ILE A 136 -1.10 4.83 2.90
CA ILE A 136 -1.59 5.89 2.01
C ILE A 136 -3.01 6.32 2.41
N ALA A 137 -3.87 5.38 2.81
CA ALA A 137 -5.27 5.62 3.14
C ALA A 137 -5.51 6.08 4.59
N ALA A 138 -4.49 6.01 5.45
CA ALA A 138 -4.62 6.32 6.87
C ALA A 138 -5.09 7.77 7.10
N THR A 139 -6.23 7.93 7.79
CA THR A 139 -6.80 9.24 8.17
C THR A 139 -6.66 9.57 9.64
N SER A 140 -6.00 8.72 10.42
CA SER A 140 -5.69 8.98 11.81
C SER A 140 -4.25 8.58 12.12
N GLU A 141 -3.64 9.23 13.12
CA GLU A 141 -2.29 8.91 13.54
C GLU A 141 -2.18 7.45 14.03
N ARG A 142 -3.22 6.95 14.69
CA ARG A 142 -3.26 5.57 15.20
C ARG A 142 -3.30 4.56 14.05
N ALA A 143 -4.10 4.79 13.02
CA ALA A 143 -4.14 3.95 11.81
C ALA A 143 -2.80 3.99 11.07
N LEU A 144 -2.20 5.18 10.93
CA LEU A 144 -0.90 5.35 10.30
C LEU A 144 0.20 4.54 11.02
N ARG A 145 0.26 4.63 12.36
CA ARG A 145 1.24 3.88 13.15
C ARG A 145 1.05 2.36 13.03
N ALA A 146 -0.20 1.89 13.01
CA ALA A 146 -0.49 0.47 12.80
C ALA A 146 -0.04 -0.02 11.41
N ALA A 147 -0.34 0.76 10.35
CA ALA A 147 0.09 0.43 9.00
C ALA A 147 1.62 0.46 8.85
N GLN A 148 2.30 1.42 9.49
CA GLN A 148 3.77 1.48 9.51
C GLN A 148 4.37 0.25 10.19
N ALA A 149 3.82 -0.19 11.33
CA ALA A 149 4.28 -1.40 12.00
C ALA A 149 4.10 -2.66 11.11
N GLN A 150 2.97 -2.75 10.38
CA GLN A 150 2.74 -3.84 9.43
C GLN A 150 3.70 -3.76 8.23
N LEU A 151 3.96 -2.56 7.70
CA LEU A 151 4.92 -2.32 6.62
C LEU A 151 6.37 -2.70 7.04
N GLU A 152 6.71 -2.53 8.31
CA GLU A 152 7.94 -3.00 8.94
C GLU A 152 7.95 -4.53 9.17
N GLY A 153 6.85 -5.22 8.90
CA GLY A 153 6.73 -6.68 8.95
C GLY A 153 6.27 -7.25 10.29
N ALA A 154 5.56 -6.46 11.13
CA ALA A 154 5.07 -6.94 12.43
C ALA A 154 4.22 -8.22 12.30
N VAL A 155 3.23 -8.22 11.41
CA VAL A 155 2.35 -9.38 11.16
C VAL A 155 3.13 -10.52 10.50
N GLY A 156 3.90 -10.22 9.45
CA GLY A 156 4.70 -11.23 8.75
C GLY A 156 5.65 -12.00 9.68
N ARG A 157 6.32 -11.33 10.63
CA ARG A 157 7.17 -11.99 11.63
C ARG A 157 6.40 -12.98 12.52
N VAL A 158 5.21 -12.59 12.98
CA VAL A 158 4.37 -13.45 13.81
C VAL A 158 3.91 -14.68 13.01
N VAL A 159 3.43 -14.48 11.79
CA VAL A 159 2.98 -15.58 10.91
C VAL A 159 4.12 -16.53 10.57
N VAL A 160 5.31 -16.02 10.25
CA VAL A 160 6.48 -16.87 9.96
C VAL A 160 6.90 -17.68 11.18
N ALA A 161 6.85 -17.10 12.39
CA ALA A 161 7.15 -17.82 13.62
C ALA A 161 6.14 -18.95 13.89
N LEU A 162 4.84 -18.67 13.77
CA LEU A 162 3.77 -19.67 13.91
C LEU A 162 3.90 -20.78 12.86
N ARG A 163 4.21 -20.43 11.62
CA ARG A 163 4.44 -21.41 10.54
C ARG A 163 5.62 -22.31 10.84
N ARG A 164 6.72 -21.76 11.35
CA ARG A 164 7.91 -22.55 11.70
C ARG A 164 7.57 -23.59 12.77
N GLU A 165 6.88 -23.17 13.83
CA GLU A 165 6.44 -24.07 14.90
C GLU A 165 5.47 -25.15 14.39
N ALA A 166 4.58 -24.81 13.46
CA ALA A 166 3.71 -25.78 12.80
C ALA A 166 4.50 -26.83 11.99
N LEU A 167 5.50 -26.39 11.24
CA LEU A 167 6.36 -27.27 10.45
C LEU A 167 7.22 -28.17 11.34
N ASP A 168 7.73 -27.65 12.45
CA ASP A 168 8.50 -28.44 13.43
C ASP A 168 7.63 -29.54 14.06
N LEU A 169 6.37 -29.24 14.40
CA LEU A 169 5.40 -30.24 14.87
C LEU A 169 5.05 -31.27 13.79
N LEU A 170 4.85 -30.82 12.54
CA LEU A 170 4.54 -31.71 11.43
C LEU A 170 5.69 -32.69 11.16
N ALA A 171 6.93 -32.20 11.15
CA ALA A 171 8.12 -33.02 10.95
C ALA A 171 8.27 -34.10 12.04
N GLU A 172 7.90 -33.79 13.28
CA GLU A 172 7.94 -34.75 14.39
C GLU A 172 6.89 -35.86 14.23
N VAL A 173 5.67 -35.51 13.79
CA VAL A 173 4.61 -36.48 13.49
C VAL A 173 4.97 -37.35 12.28
N GLU A 174 5.53 -36.75 11.23
CA GLU A 174 5.96 -37.48 10.04
C GLU A 174 7.08 -38.49 10.39
N ALA A 175 8.04 -38.10 11.24
CA ALA A 175 9.10 -38.99 11.70
C ALA A 175 8.57 -40.21 12.48
N ASP A 176 7.57 -40.01 13.36
CA ASP A 176 6.95 -41.11 14.13
C ASP A 176 6.21 -42.10 13.23
N ILE A 177 5.58 -41.61 12.16
CA ILE A 177 4.83 -42.44 11.20
C ILE A 177 5.78 -43.24 10.28
N ASP A 178 6.82 -42.58 9.77
CA ASP A 178 7.70 -43.18 8.76
C ASP A 178 8.78 -44.09 9.38
N PHE A 179 9.18 -43.85 10.63
CA PHE A 179 10.30 -44.54 11.28
C PHE A 179 9.99 -45.07 12.70
N PRO A 180 8.91 -45.84 12.90
CA PRO A 180 8.49 -46.29 14.23
C PRO A 180 9.52 -47.20 14.92
N ASP A 181 10.35 -47.91 14.16
CA ASP A 181 11.33 -48.87 14.67
C ASP A 181 12.74 -48.27 14.90
N GLU A 182 12.97 -47.00 14.56
CA GLU A 182 14.30 -46.38 14.65
C GLU A 182 14.66 -45.91 16.07
N GLY A 183 13.77 -46.06 17.05
CA GLY A 183 14.02 -45.70 18.43
C GLY A 183 14.27 -44.20 18.64
N LEU A 184 13.66 -43.37 17.78
CA LEU A 184 13.71 -41.92 17.90
C LEU A 184 13.05 -41.48 19.22
N GLU A 185 13.73 -40.62 19.99
CA GLU A 185 13.16 -39.99 21.18
C GLU A 185 12.21 -38.86 20.75
N LEU A 186 10.99 -39.22 20.35
CA LEU A 186 9.94 -38.29 19.92
C LEU A 186 8.97 -37.95 21.06
N SER A 187 8.35 -36.78 21.00
CA SER A 187 7.28 -36.40 21.93
C SER A 187 6.10 -37.35 21.81
N GLY A 188 5.50 -37.72 22.94
CA GLY A 188 4.29 -38.53 22.92
C GLY A 188 3.09 -37.78 22.32
N ALA A 189 2.10 -38.52 21.80
CA ALA A 189 0.90 -37.96 21.17
C ALA A 189 0.17 -36.91 22.04
N ALA A 190 0.13 -37.10 23.36
CA ALA A 190 -0.47 -36.14 24.29
C ALA A 190 0.28 -34.80 24.35
N GLU A 191 1.61 -34.83 24.29
CA GLU A 191 2.46 -33.64 24.30
C GLU A 191 2.36 -32.89 22.97
N LEU A 192 2.43 -33.62 21.85
CA LEU A 192 2.20 -33.06 20.51
C LEU A 192 0.82 -32.40 20.42
N GLY A 193 -0.22 -33.08 20.93
CA GLY A 193 -1.58 -32.54 20.98
C GLY A 193 -1.68 -31.25 21.80
N ALA A 194 -1.00 -31.19 22.95
CA ALA A 194 -0.97 -29.98 23.78
C ALA A 194 -0.25 -28.81 23.09
N ARG A 195 0.89 -29.06 22.44
CA ARG A 195 1.64 -28.06 21.67
C ARG A 195 0.83 -27.54 20.47
N ALA A 196 0.17 -28.45 19.74
CA ALA A 196 -0.70 -28.09 18.63
C ALA A 196 -1.91 -27.25 19.09
N ALA A 197 -2.52 -27.60 20.23
CA ALA A 197 -3.61 -26.82 20.81
C ALA A 197 -3.16 -25.40 21.21
N GLU A 198 -1.97 -25.26 21.79
CA GLU A 198 -1.40 -23.95 22.12
C GLU A 198 -1.12 -23.10 20.88
N LEU A 199 -0.52 -23.71 19.85
CA LEU A 199 -0.32 -23.05 18.56
C LEU A 199 -1.66 -22.57 17.98
N GLY A 200 -2.70 -23.41 18.03
CA GLY A 200 -4.05 -23.06 17.61
C GLY A 200 -4.63 -21.86 18.36
N ARG A 201 -4.45 -21.79 19.69
CA ARG A 201 -4.87 -20.64 20.50
C ARG A 201 -4.19 -19.34 20.08
N ARG A 202 -2.89 -19.38 19.79
CA ARG A 202 -2.13 -18.20 19.35
C ARG A 202 -2.54 -17.73 17.95
N VAL A 203 -2.84 -18.67 17.04
CA VAL A 203 -3.42 -18.35 15.72
C VAL A 203 -4.80 -17.70 15.89
N GLN A 204 -5.65 -18.25 16.76
CA GLN A 204 -6.97 -17.68 17.02
C GLN A 204 -6.89 -16.27 17.62
N ALA A 205 -5.98 -16.04 18.57
CA ALA A 205 -5.77 -14.70 19.14
C ALA A 205 -5.34 -13.68 18.08
N LEU A 206 -4.52 -14.08 17.11
CA LEU A 206 -4.17 -13.23 15.96
C LEU A 206 -5.41 -12.94 15.09
N ALA A 207 -6.22 -13.95 14.79
CA ALA A 207 -7.45 -13.78 14.02
C ALA A 207 -8.47 -12.86 14.73
N ASP A 208 -8.61 -13.00 16.04
CA ASP A 208 -9.54 -12.19 16.86
C ASP A 208 -9.17 -10.69 16.86
N SER A 209 -7.89 -10.36 16.62
CA SER A 209 -7.43 -8.96 16.49
C SER A 209 -7.95 -8.26 15.23
N TYR A 210 -8.46 -9.01 14.25
CA TYR A 210 -8.94 -8.49 12.96
C TYR A 210 -10.02 -7.41 13.13
N GLY A 211 -10.98 -7.62 14.03
CA GLY A 211 -12.08 -6.67 14.23
C GLY A 211 -11.59 -5.30 14.66
N THR A 212 -10.63 -5.25 15.59
CA THR A 212 -10.00 -4.01 16.05
C THR A 212 -9.14 -3.37 14.95
N GLY A 213 -8.37 -4.16 14.21
CA GLY A 213 -7.58 -3.65 13.08
C GLY A 213 -8.45 -3.05 11.98
N ARG A 214 -9.52 -3.75 11.61
CA ARG A 214 -10.49 -3.30 10.61
C ARG A 214 -11.17 -2.00 11.02
N ALA A 215 -11.65 -1.91 12.26
CA ALA A 215 -12.26 -0.69 12.78
C ALA A 215 -11.29 0.51 12.77
N LEU A 216 -9.99 0.25 12.94
CA LEU A 216 -8.97 1.30 12.89
C LEU A 216 -8.75 1.85 11.48
N PHE A 217 -8.82 1.00 10.44
CA PHE A 217 -8.57 1.38 9.05
C PHE A 217 -9.82 1.84 8.30
N GLU A 218 -10.90 1.07 8.36
CA GLU A 218 -12.17 1.39 7.70
C GLU A 218 -12.97 2.44 8.48
N GLY A 219 -12.67 2.60 9.77
CA GLY A 219 -13.49 3.37 10.70
C GLY A 219 -14.69 2.58 11.20
N VAL A 220 -15.55 3.27 11.95
CA VAL A 220 -16.82 2.72 12.45
C VAL A 220 -17.97 3.61 12.04
N THR A 221 -19.08 3.00 11.65
CA THR A 221 -20.32 3.71 11.36
C THR A 221 -21.22 3.70 12.59
N VAL A 222 -21.62 4.88 13.05
CA VAL A 222 -22.48 5.04 14.21
C VAL A 222 -23.76 5.72 13.78
N ALA A 223 -24.87 4.99 13.86
CA ALA A 223 -26.20 5.54 13.62
C ALA A 223 -26.73 6.24 14.88
N ILE A 224 -27.20 7.48 14.74
CA ILE A 224 -27.89 8.21 15.79
C ILE A 224 -29.39 7.99 15.60
N VAL A 225 -29.98 7.13 16.44
CA VAL A 225 -31.38 6.71 16.34
C VAL A 225 -32.19 7.30 17.50
N GLY A 226 -33.43 7.71 17.22
CA GLY A 226 -34.34 8.26 18.21
C GLY A 226 -35.58 8.92 17.58
N PRO A 227 -36.59 9.28 18.39
CA PRO A 227 -37.84 9.84 17.89
C PRO A 227 -37.64 11.21 17.21
N VAL A 228 -38.64 11.65 16.44
CA VAL A 228 -38.66 12.98 15.82
C VAL A 228 -38.53 14.05 16.93
N ASN A 229 -37.74 15.10 16.69
CA ASN A 229 -37.44 16.17 17.65
C ASN A 229 -36.67 15.76 18.92
N ALA A 230 -36.08 14.56 18.98
CA ALA A 230 -35.22 14.12 20.09
C ALA A 230 -33.86 14.86 20.19
N GLY A 231 -33.60 15.83 19.31
CA GLY A 231 -32.33 16.56 19.28
C GLY A 231 -31.18 15.83 18.56
N LYS A 232 -31.48 14.78 17.76
CA LYS A 232 -30.47 14.00 17.00
C LYS A 232 -29.51 14.89 16.19
N SER A 233 -30.06 15.79 15.37
CA SER A 233 -29.25 16.67 14.52
C SER A 233 -28.48 17.72 15.35
N SER A 234 -28.98 18.11 16.53
CA SER A 234 -28.23 18.97 17.46
C SER A 234 -27.04 18.23 18.09
N LEU A 235 -27.21 16.96 18.44
CA LEU A 235 -26.12 16.10 18.94
C LEU A 235 -25.06 15.87 17.86
N LEU A 236 -25.48 15.52 16.64
CA LEU A 236 -24.58 15.33 15.50
C LEU A 236 -23.73 16.59 15.26
N ASN A 237 -24.36 17.76 15.18
CA ASN A 237 -23.64 19.03 15.00
C ASN A 237 -22.67 19.32 16.16
N ALA A 238 -23.04 19.00 17.41
CA ALA A 238 -22.18 19.18 18.57
C ALA A 238 -20.95 18.24 18.54
N LEU A 239 -21.11 17.01 18.07
CA LEU A 239 -20.03 16.04 17.89
C LEU A 239 -19.09 16.44 16.74
N VAL A 240 -19.65 16.86 15.60
CA VAL A 240 -18.88 17.29 14.42
C VAL A 240 -18.12 18.59 14.67
N GLY A 241 -18.70 19.53 15.42
CA GLY A 241 -18.11 20.84 15.68
C GLY A 241 -16.84 20.84 16.55
N ARG A 242 -16.48 19.70 17.17
CA ARG A 242 -15.31 19.59 18.06
C ARG A 242 -14.13 18.83 17.46
N GLU A 243 -14.35 17.91 16.52
CA GLU A 243 -13.33 16.95 16.04
C GLU A 243 -13.42 16.71 14.52
N ARG A 244 -13.29 17.78 13.73
CA ARG A 244 -13.26 17.63 12.25
C ARG A 244 -12.01 16.88 11.81
N ALA A 245 -12.22 15.75 11.14
CA ALA A 245 -11.18 15.09 10.37
C ALA A 245 -10.81 15.98 9.16
N ILE A 246 -9.52 16.19 8.88
CA ILE A 246 -9.08 16.75 7.61
C ILE A 246 -9.21 15.61 6.59
N VAL A 247 -10.40 15.46 6.00
CA VAL A 247 -10.64 14.50 4.91
C VAL A 247 -10.34 15.22 3.60
N THR A 248 -9.51 14.62 2.74
CA THR A 248 -9.36 15.06 1.37
C THR A 248 -10.70 14.91 0.65
N ALA A 249 -11.15 15.96 -0.03
CA ALA A 249 -12.41 15.94 -0.77
C ALA A 249 -12.29 14.98 -1.98
N GLU A 250 -12.88 13.78 -1.88
CA GLU A 250 -13.24 13.01 -3.05
C GLU A 250 -14.66 13.44 -3.49
N PRO A 251 -14.86 13.87 -4.75
CA PRO A 251 -16.19 14.21 -5.24
C PRO A 251 -16.99 12.92 -5.44
N GLY A 252 -18.07 12.70 -4.66
CA GLY A 252 -19.07 11.71 -5.09
C GLY A 252 -19.97 10.99 -4.07
N THR A 253 -20.40 11.56 -2.96
CA THR A 253 -21.53 10.96 -2.18
C THR A 253 -22.73 11.89 -2.10
N THR A 254 -23.41 12.03 -3.24
CA THR A 254 -24.75 12.64 -3.28
C THR A 254 -25.83 11.64 -2.86
N ARG A 255 -26.66 12.10 -1.90
CA ARG A 255 -28.10 11.86 -1.66
C ARG A 255 -28.50 10.65 -0.77
N ASP A 256 -28.76 10.98 0.50
CA ASP A 256 -29.99 10.68 1.27
C ASP A 256 -29.80 10.36 2.78
N CYS A 257 -28.60 10.54 3.33
CA CYS A 257 -28.36 10.70 4.77
C CYS A 257 -27.36 11.85 4.99
N VAL A 258 -27.49 12.62 6.07
CA VAL A 258 -26.42 13.54 6.51
C VAL A 258 -25.34 12.66 7.15
N GLU A 259 -24.37 12.25 6.34
CA GLU A 259 -23.19 11.52 6.79
C GLU A 259 -22.08 12.52 7.08
N GLU A 260 -21.63 12.58 8.33
CA GLU A 260 -20.52 13.42 8.75
C GLU A 260 -19.39 12.55 9.30
N GLN A 261 -18.16 12.86 8.93
CA GLN A 261 -16.97 12.11 9.34
C GLN A 261 -16.15 12.89 10.37
N VAL A 262 -15.87 12.23 11.50
CA VAL A 262 -15.03 12.77 12.58
C VAL A 262 -13.91 11.78 12.93
N VAL A 263 -12.85 12.24 13.57
CA VAL A 263 -11.84 11.34 14.16
C VAL A 263 -11.96 11.42 15.67
N TRP A 264 -12.37 10.32 16.30
CA TRP A 264 -12.53 10.21 17.74
C TRP A 264 -11.53 9.20 18.31
N ASP A 265 -10.67 9.62 19.24
CA ASP A 265 -9.60 8.79 19.83
C ASP A 265 -8.73 8.06 18.78
N GLY A 266 -8.49 8.72 17.65
CA GLY A 266 -7.70 8.18 16.55
C GLY A 266 -8.43 7.12 15.72
N VAL A 267 -9.75 7.00 15.80
CA VAL A 267 -10.57 6.15 14.93
C VAL A 267 -11.48 7.03 14.08
N ARG A 268 -11.59 6.74 12.77
CA ARG A 268 -12.56 7.42 11.90
C ARG A 268 -13.96 6.97 12.30
N VAL A 269 -14.84 7.91 12.59
CA VAL A 269 -16.25 7.65 12.91
C VAL A 269 -17.12 8.34 11.87
N THR A 270 -17.94 7.55 11.17
CA THR A 270 -18.99 8.06 10.28
C THR A 270 -20.29 8.12 11.08
N LEU A 271 -20.74 9.34 11.36
CA LEU A 271 -22.02 9.59 12.04
C LEU A 271 -23.13 9.65 11.00
N VAL A 272 -24.17 8.84 11.19
CA VAL A 272 -25.34 8.78 10.31
C VAL A 272 -26.57 9.23 11.09
N ASP A 273 -27.17 10.36 10.72
CA ASP A 273 -28.49 10.75 11.22
C ASP A 273 -29.55 9.96 10.45
N THR A 274 -30.10 8.93 11.09
CA THR A 274 -31.27 8.24 10.56
C THR A 274 -32.44 9.20 10.72
N ALA A 275 -32.82 9.86 9.62
CA ALA A 275 -34.05 10.66 9.58
C ALA A 275 -35.17 9.79 10.17
N GLY A 276 -35.72 10.21 11.31
CA GLY A 276 -36.51 9.34 12.18
C GLY A 276 -37.53 8.54 11.39
N GLU A 277 -37.53 7.21 11.57
CA GLU A 277 -38.50 6.33 10.91
C GLU A 277 -39.92 6.88 11.14
N ARG A 278 -40.67 7.02 10.04
CA ARG A 278 -42.08 7.42 10.07
C ARG A 278 -42.96 6.27 10.55
#